data_AF-A0A8J6C610-F1
#
_entry.id   AF-A0A8J6C610-F1
#
_cell.length_a   1.000
_cell.length_b   1.000
_cell.length_c   1.000
_cell.angle_alpha   90.00
_cell.angle_beta   90.00
_cell.angle_gamma   90.00
#
_symmetry.space_group_name_H-M   'P 1'
#
loop_
_entity.id
_entity.type
_entity.pdbx_description
1 polymer ?
#
loop_
_entity_poly.entity_id
_entity_poly.type
_entity_poly.pdbx_seq_one_letter_code
_entity_poly.pdbx_strand_id
1 'polypeptide(L)'
;MGGSWSKAGSVEGADESKAKMIARGAAKRLSDAGDKVGKAAKVQMLKAEIMLKEQSMRSMKQELGLSIYIHLEKADSEAYMAVFQETKAKIDAVLAEIEAKRAEIVELSARKPVDGIDEDSITVKMTDGGSVH
;
A
#
# COMPACT_ATOMS: atom_id res chain seq x y z
N MET A 1 15.14 4.87 71.57
CA MET A 1 15.39 5.95 70.60
C MET A 1 16.30 5.34 69.53
N GLY A 2 15.79 4.80 68.42
CA GLY A 2 15.17 5.52 67.29
C GLY A 2 16.31 5.92 66.33
N GLY A 3 16.38 5.52 65.06
CA GLY A 3 15.48 4.76 64.22
C GLY A 3 16.22 4.29 62.96
N SER A 4 15.53 3.45 62.22
CA SER A 4 15.97 2.64 61.11
C SER A 4 15.81 3.33 59.75
N TRP A 5 16.51 2.78 58.75
CA TRP A 5 16.18 2.72 57.31
C TRP A 5 16.89 3.69 56.34
N SER A 6 17.94 3.14 55.72
CA SER A 6 18.29 3.35 54.33
C SER A 6 17.11 3.03 53.40
N LYS A 7 16.65 3.99 52.60
CA LYS A 7 16.20 3.76 51.21
C LYS A 7 16.00 5.10 50.49
N ALA A 8 17.08 5.66 49.95
CA ALA A 8 16.95 6.62 48.85
C ALA A 8 16.59 5.81 47.60
N GLY A 9 15.28 5.67 47.34
CA GLY A 9 14.79 5.06 46.10
C GLY A 9 15.18 5.94 44.91
N SER A 10 15.86 5.35 43.93
CA SER A 10 16.12 5.95 42.61
C SER A 10 14.81 6.37 41.96
N VAL A 11 14.53 7.67 41.92
CA VAL A 11 13.44 8.25 41.14
C VAL A 11 13.89 8.53 39.69
N GLU A 12 15.19 8.53 39.39
CA GLU A 12 15.75 8.85 38.07
C GLU A 12 15.49 7.78 36.97
N GLY A 13 15.15 6.54 37.34
CA GLY A 13 14.98 5.45 36.36
C GLY A 13 13.63 5.39 35.65
N ALA A 14 12.57 5.95 36.26
CA ALA A 14 11.20 5.85 35.75
C ALA A 14 10.92 6.88 34.64
N ASP A 15 11.48 8.09 34.76
CA ASP A 15 11.30 9.17 33.79
C ASP A 15 12.09 8.90 32.49
N GLU A 16 13.33 8.42 32.61
CA GLU A 16 14.11 7.96 31.45
C GLU A 16 13.44 6.81 30.70
N SER A 17 12.81 5.88 31.41
CA SER A 17 12.14 4.73 30.80
C SER A 17 10.92 5.17 29.99
N LYS A 18 10.14 6.13 30.50
CA LYS A 18 9.00 6.73 29.80
C LYS A 18 9.46 7.56 28.60
N ALA A 19 10.51 8.36 28.75
CA ALA A 19 11.11 9.13 27.65
C ALA A 19 11.65 8.23 26.53
N LYS A 20 12.35 7.13 26.87
CA LYS A 20 12.83 6.12 25.91
C LYS A 20 11.67 5.43 25.19
N MET A 21 10.57 5.13 25.89
CA MET A 21 9.37 4.53 25.30
C MET A 21 8.70 5.48 24.30
N ILE A 22 8.55 6.76 24.65
CA ILE A 22 7.99 7.79 23.77
C ILE A 22 8.87 8.00 22.54
N ALA A 23 10.19 8.10 22.71
CA ALA A 23 11.13 8.26 21.60
C ALA A 23 11.09 7.07 20.63
N ARG A 24 11.02 5.83 21.14
CA ARG A 24 10.85 4.63 20.30
C ARG A 24 9.50 4.61 19.57
N GLY A 25 8.42 5.01 20.25
CA GLY A 25 7.10 5.14 19.64
C GLY A 25 7.08 6.18 18.51
N ALA A 26 7.73 7.33 18.70
CA ALA A 26 7.86 8.37 17.69
C ALA A 26 8.69 7.90 16.48
N ALA A 27 9.83 7.24 16.72
CA ALA A 27 10.67 6.69 15.66
C ALA A 27 9.93 5.62 14.81
N LYS A 28 9.20 4.71 15.47
CA LYS A 28 8.38 3.70 14.78
C LYS A 28 7.29 4.36 13.92
N ARG A 29 6.59 5.36 14.45
CA ARG A 29 5.55 6.11 13.71
C ARG A 29 6.12 6.86 12.50
N LEU A 30 7.30 7.45 12.63
CA LEU A 30 7.99 8.12 11.52
C LEU A 30 8.41 7.13 10.42
N SER A 31 8.95 5.96 10.81
CA SER A 31 9.28 4.89 9.86
C SER A 31 8.03 4.39 9.12
N ASP A 32 6.97 4.07 9.86
CA ASP A 32 5.69 3.64 9.30
C ASP A 32 5.07 4.67 8.34
N ALA A 33 5.23 5.96 8.65
CA ALA A 33 4.77 7.05 7.79
C ALA A 33 5.59 7.11 6.48
N GLY A 34 6.93 6.98 6.57
CA GLY A 34 7.80 6.89 5.40
C GLY A 34 7.44 5.73 4.48
N ASP A 35 7.23 4.54 5.05
CA ASP A 35 6.85 3.35 4.29
C ASP A 35 5.49 3.50 3.59
N LYS A 36 4.52 4.13 4.26
CA LYS A 36 3.21 4.42 3.66
C LYS A 36 3.31 5.39 2.49
N VAL A 37 4.10 6.46 2.62
CA VAL A 37 4.31 7.45 1.55
C VAL A 37 5.00 6.82 0.35
N GLY A 38 6.03 6.00 0.58
CA GLY A 38 6.73 5.28 -0.49
C GLY A 38 5.82 4.31 -1.24
N LYS A 39 4.99 3.53 -0.53
CA LYS A 39 4.00 2.64 -1.14
C LYS A 39 2.95 3.43 -1.93
N ALA A 40 2.43 4.53 -1.38
CA ALA A 40 1.46 5.37 -2.06
C ALA A 40 2.01 5.96 -3.37
N ALA A 41 3.26 6.45 -3.35
CA ALA A 41 3.93 6.93 -4.56
C ALA A 41 4.07 5.82 -5.61
N LYS A 42 4.50 4.62 -5.21
CA LYS A 42 4.62 3.47 -6.11
C LYS A 42 3.28 3.07 -6.72
N VAL A 43 2.22 3.03 -5.93
CA VAL A 43 0.85 2.77 -6.43
C VAL A 43 0.42 3.81 -7.46
N GLN A 44 0.71 5.09 -7.24
CA GLN A 44 0.38 6.14 -8.22
C GLN A 44 1.16 5.99 -9.52
N MET A 45 2.45 5.64 -9.45
CA MET A 45 3.25 5.35 -10.65
C MET A 45 2.67 4.19 -11.45
N LEU A 46 2.35 3.07 -10.78
CA LEU A 46 1.74 1.91 -11.44
C LEU A 46 0.39 2.26 -12.09
N LYS A 47 -0.44 3.09 -11.44
CA LYS A 47 -1.70 3.59 -12.01
C LYS A 47 -1.46 4.43 -13.27
N ALA A 48 -0.47 5.31 -13.26
CA ALA A 48 -0.12 6.11 -14.44
C ALA A 48 0.35 5.23 -15.60
N GLU A 49 1.19 4.23 -15.33
CA GLU A 49 1.63 3.26 -16.34
C GLU A 49 0.46 2.44 -16.92
N ILE A 50 -0.47 2.01 -16.07
CA ILE A 50 -1.71 1.34 -16.53
C ILE A 50 -2.50 2.26 -17.45
N MET A 51 -2.71 3.53 -17.09
CA MET A 51 -3.44 4.49 -17.93
C MET A 51 -2.79 4.67 -19.31
N LEU A 52 -1.46 4.77 -19.37
CA LEU A 52 -0.72 4.88 -20.63
C LEU A 52 -0.88 3.61 -21.50
N LYS A 53 -0.82 2.43 -20.89
CA LYS A 53 -1.03 1.15 -21.59
C LYS A 53 -2.46 0.99 -22.10
N GLU A 54 -3.45 1.37 -21.29
CA GLU A 54 -4.85 1.39 -21.71
C GLU A 54 -5.08 2.36 -22.87
N GLN A 55 -4.43 3.53 -22.88
CA GLN A 55 -4.48 4.45 -24.00
C GLN A 55 -3.84 3.86 -25.26
N SER A 56 -2.67 3.23 -25.16
CA SER A 56 -2.02 2.54 -26.27
C SER A 56 -2.91 1.43 -26.84
N MET A 57 -3.55 0.62 -25.99
CA MET A 57 -4.53 -0.38 -26.42
C MET A 57 -5.72 0.23 -27.16
N ARG A 58 -6.25 1.38 -26.71
CA ARG A 58 -7.33 2.07 -27.41
C ARG A 58 -6.89 2.50 -28.81
N SER A 59 -5.68 3.05 -28.96
CA SER A 59 -5.11 3.40 -30.27
C SER A 59 -5.00 2.19 -31.19
N MET A 60 -4.42 1.09 -30.69
CA MET A 60 -4.28 -0.16 -31.48
C MET A 60 -5.65 -0.69 -31.96
N LYS A 61 -6.69 -0.62 -31.13
CA LYS A 61 -8.05 -1.04 -31.53
C LYS A 61 -8.66 -0.13 -32.59
N GLN A 62 -8.40 1.18 -32.53
CA GLN A 62 -8.88 2.13 -33.54
C GLN A 62 -8.17 1.90 -34.87
N GLU A 63 -6.85 1.75 -34.86
CA GLU A 63 -6.02 1.45 -36.04
C GLU A 63 -6.42 0.10 -36.67
N LEU A 64 -6.71 -0.91 -35.84
CA LEU A 64 -7.19 -2.21 -36.30
C LEU A 64 -8.49 -2.09 -37.10
N GLY A 65 -9.46 -1.31 -36.61
CA GLY A 65 -10.73 -1.11 -37.31
C GLY A 65 -10.54 -0.53 -38.71
N LEU A 66 -9.66 0.48 -38.84
CA LEU A 66 -9.33 1.09 -40.12
C LEU A 66 -8.60 0.11 -41.05
N SER A 67 -7.62 -0.64 -40.53
CA SER A 67 -6.85 -1.59 -41.32
C SER A 67 -7.72 -2.74 -41.83
N ILE A 68 -8.59 -3.31 -40.97
CA ILE A 68 -9.56 -4.33 -41.40
C ILE A 68 -10.48 -3.77 -42.49
N TYR A 69 -11.00 -2.55 -42.31
CA TYR A 69 -11.85 -1.93 -43.33
C TYR A 69 -11.17 -1.83 -44.69
N ILE A 70 -9.92 -1.37 -44.74
CA ILE A 70 -9.13 -1.25 -45.97
C ILE A 70 -8.95 -2.62 -46.65
N HIS A 71 -8.69 -3.68 -45.89
CA HIS A 71 -8.52 -5.02 -46.45
C HIS A 71 -9.85 -5.66 -46.88
N LEU A 72 -10.95 -5.36 -46.18
CA LEU A 72 -12.29 -5.78 -46.58
C LEU A 72 -12.73 -5.12 -47.88
N GLU A 73 -12.49 -3.81 -48.07
CA GLU A 73 -12.77 -3.13 -49.35
C GLU A 73 -12.00 -3.75 -50.53
N LYS A 74 -10.81 -4.28 -50.27
CA LYS A 74 -9.98 -4.96 -51.27
C LYS A 74 -10.33 -6.43 -51.47
N ALA A 75 -11.34 -6.95 -50.77
CA ALA A 75 -11.69 -8.37 -50.72
C ALA A 75 -10.51 -9.28 -50.34
N ASP A 76 -9.54 -8.75 -49.60
CA ASP A 76 -8.33 -9.46 -49.20
C ASP A 76 -8.53 -10.11 -47.83
N SER A 77 -9.10 -11.32 -47.87
CA SER A 77 -9.47 -12.03 -46.66
C SER A 77 -8.29 -12.52 -45.82
N GLU A 78 -7.18 -12.83 -46.48
CA GLU A 78 -5.97 -13.31 -45.82
C GLU A 78 -5.28 -12.17 -45.08
N ALA A 79 -5.19 -10.98 -45.70
CA ALA A 79 -4.56 -9.83 -45.08
C ALA A 79 -5.34 -9.31 -43.87
N TYR A 80 -6.68 -9.20 -43.91
CA TYR A 80 -7.41 -8.73 -42.72
C TYR A 80 -7.28 -9.73 -41.56
N MET A 81 -7.27 -11.03 -41.84
CA MET A 81 -7.09 -12.07 -40.81
C MET A 81 -5.69 -12.01 -40.19
N ALA A 82 -4.65 -11.80 -41.01
CA ALA A 82 -3.28 -11.64 -40.52
C ALA A 82 -3.15 -10.41 -39.61
N VAL A 83 -3.65 -9.24 -40.04
CA VAL A 83 -3.66 -8.01 -39.24
C VAL A 83 -4.43 -8.19 -37.94
N PHE A 84 -5.58 -8.87 -37.99
CA PHE A 84 -6.38 -9.16 -36.81
C PHE A 84 -5.62 -10.01 -35.80
N GLN A 85 -5.02 -11.13 -36.24
CA GLN A 85 -4.27 -12.02 -35.36
C GLN A 85 -3.06 -11.33 -34.75
N GLU A 86 -2.29 -10.58 -35.55
CA GLU A 86 -1.13 -9.83 -35.07
C GLU A 86 -1.54 -8.79 -34.02
N THR A 87 -2.57 -8.00 -34.32
CA THR A 87 -3.02 -6.94 -33.41
C THR A 87 -3.63 -7.52 -32.14
N LYS A 88 -4.37 -8.63 -32.25
CA LYS A 88 -4.89 -9.37 -31.10
C LYS A 88 -3.75 -9.82 -30.19
N ALA A 89 -2.69 -10.41 -30.73
CA ALA A 89 -1.54 -10.85 -29.94
C ALA A 89 -0.88 -9.68 -29.19
N LYS A 90 -0.72 -8.52 -29.84
CA LYS A 90 -0.20 -7.31 -29.20
C LYS A 90 -1.12 -6.81 -28.07
N ILE A 91 -2.43 -6.79 -28.30
CA ILE A 91 -3.41 -6.39 -27.28
C ILE A 91 -3.37 -7.34 -26.07
N ASP A 92 -3.32 -8.65 -26.32
CA ASP A 92 -3.28 -9.67 -25.26
C ASP A 92 -2.00 -9.53 -24.42
N ALA A 93 -0.86 -9.24 -25.04
CA ALA A 93 0.39 -8.96 -24.31
C ALA A 93 0.28 -7.71 -23.41
N VAL A 94 -0.28 -6.61 -23.93
CA VAL A 94 -0.45 -5.39 -23.13
C VAL A 94 -1.47 -5.61 -22.00
N LEU A 95 -2.52 -6.41 -22.23
CA LEU A 95 -3.47 -6.79 -21.18
C LEU A 95 -2.79 -7.55 -20.05
N ALA A 96 -1.95 -8.54 -20.35
CA ALA A 96 -1.21 -9.28 -19.34
C ALA A 96 -0.31 -8.36 -18.50
N GLU A 97 0.33 -7.37 -19.12
CA GLU A 97 1.14 -6.38 -18.39
C GLU A 97 0.30 -5.45 -17.50
N ILE A 98 -0.91 -5.09 -17.92
CA ILE A 98 -1.85 -4.31 -17.10
C ILE A 98 -2.30 -5.14 -15.89
N GLU A 99 -2.65 -6.41 -16.10
CA GLU A 99 -3.08 -7.31 -15.04
C GLU A 99 -1.98 -7.54 -14.01
N ALA A 100 -0.74 -7.74 -14.45
CA ALA A 100 0.42 -7.85 -13.56
C ALA A 100 0.60 -6.60 -12.68
N LYS A 101 0.47 -5.40 -13.25
CA LYS A 101 0.56 -4.14 -12.49
C LYS A 101 -0.61 -3.95 -11.53
N ARG A 102 -1.82 -4.36 -11.93
CA ARG A 102 -3.00 -4.35 -11.04
C ARG A 102 -2.80 -5.30 -9.86
N ALA A 103 -2.24 -6.49 -10.09
CA ALA A 103 -1.90 -7.43 -9.02
C ALA A 103 -0.86 -6.83 -8.06
N GLU A 104 0.17 -6.15 -8.58
CA GLU A 104 1.16 -5.45 -7.75
C GLU A 104 0.54 -4.35 -6.88
N ILE A 105 -0.40 -3.56 -7.43
CA ILE A 105 -1.15 -2.56 -6.64
C ILE A 105 -1.93 -3.25 -5.52
N VAL A 106 -2.57 -4.38 -5.79
CA VAL A 106 -3.31 -5.16 -4.77
C VAL A 106 -2.36 -5.62 -3.67
N GLU A 107 -1.18 -6.16 -4.01
CA GLU A 107 -0.20 -6.59 -3.00
C GLU A 107 0.30 -5.42 -2.14
N LEU A 108 0.60 -4.27 -2.77
CA LEU A 108 1.02 -3.06 -2.07
C LEU A 108 -0.07 -2.51 -1.14
N SER A 109 -1.34 -2.70 -1.50
CA SER A 109 -2.50 -2.19 -0.76
C SER A 109 -3.00 -3.17 0.31
N ALA A 110 -2.82 -4.48 0.13
CA ALA A 110 -3.29 -5.52 1.04
C ALA A 110 -2.41 -5.66 2.31
N ARG A 111 -1.20 -5.09 2.32
CA ARG A 111 -0.33 -5.10 3.51
C ARG A 111 -0.70 -4.00 4.54
N LYS A 112 -1.81 -4.16 5.27
CA LYS A 112 -1.99 -3.82 6.72
C LYS A 112 -3.31 -4.42 7.26
N PRO A 113 -3.31 -4.98 8.49
CA PRO A 113 -2.82 -4.32 9.71
C PRO A 113 -1.58 -4.98 10.31
N VAL A 114 -0.72 -4.15 10.92
CA VAL A 114 0.26 -4.61 11.91
C VAL A 114 -0.51 -4.67 13.22
N ASP A 115 -0.62 -5.86 13.78
CA ASP A 115 -1.10 -6.11 15.13
C ASP A 115 -0.45 -5.16 16.13
N GLY A 116 -1.25 -4.63 17.07
CA GLY A 116 -0.72 -3.84 18.19
C GLY A 116 -1.39 -2.49 18.42
N ILE A 117 -2.70 -2.37 18.18
CA ILE A 117 -3.54 -1.61 19.12
C ILE A 117 -4.23 -2.68 19.96
N ASP A 118 -3.63 -3.06 21.08
CA ASP A 118 -4.39 -3.68 22.16
C ASP A 118 -5.39 -2.63 22.63
N GLU A 119 -6.61 -2.65 22.08
CA GLU A 119 -7.73 -1.85 22.56
C GLU A 119 -8.18 -2.26 23.98
N ASP A 120 -7.57 -3.30 24.57
CA ASP A 120 -7.95 -3.88 25.87
C ASP A 120 -6.98 -3.60 27.04
N SER A 121 -6.01 -2.70 26.93
CA SER A 121 -5.17 -2.32 28.08
C SER A 121 -5.47 -0.92 28.64
N ILE A 122 -6.75 -0.63 28.88
CA ILE A 122 -7.15 0.44 29.82
C ILE A 122 -8.02 -0.18 30.92
N THR A 123 -7.47 -1.11 31.71
CA THR A 123 -7.93 -1.27 33.08
C THR A 123 -7.32 -0.16 33.92
N VAL A 124 -7.92 1.03 33.88
CA VAL A 124 -7.74 1.98 34.99
C VAL A 124 -8.42 1.33 36.19
N LYS A 125 -7.64 0.67 37.05
CA LYS A 125 -8.08 0.46 38.43
C LYS A 125 -8.10 1.84 39.08
N MET A 126 -9.24 2.52 38.99
CA MET A 126 -9.60 3.58 39.92
C MET A 126 -9.75 2.90 41.29
N THR A 127 -8.66 2.85 42.05
CA THR A 127 -8.78 2.71 43.49
C THR A 127 -9.26 4.06 44.01
N ASP A 128 -10.56 4.32 43.93
CA ASP A 128 -11.22 5.34 44.73
C ASP A 128 -11.27 4.85 46.18
N GLY A 129 -10.09 4.86 46.81
CA GLY A 129 -9.94 4.75 48.25
C GLY A 129 -9.95 6.15 48.84
N GLY A 130 -11.15 6.71 49.03
CA GLY A 130 -11.31 8.07 49.52
C GLY A 130 -12.68 8.37 50.14
N SER A 131 -13.10 7.58 51.12
CA SER A 131 -14.05 8.04 52.16
C SER A 131 -13.95 7.10 53.37
N VAL A 132 -13.34 7.61 54.44
CA VAL A 132 -13.42 7.03 55.79
C VAL A 132 -14.44 7.89 56.53
N HIS A 133 -15.50 7.24 57.02
CA HIS A 133 -16.36 7.80 58.07
C HIS A 133 -15.67 7.74 59.42
#